data_AF-A0A4V2XBH7-F1
#
_entry.id   AF-A0A4V2XBH7-F1
#
_cell.length_a   1.000
_cell.length_b   1.000
_cell.length_c   1.000
_cell.angle_alpha   90.00
_cell.angle_beta   90.00
_cell.angle_gamma   90.00
#
_symmetry.space_group_name_H-M   'P 1'
#
loop_
_entity.id
_entity.type
_entity.pdbx_description
1 polymer ?
#
loop_
_entity_poly.entity_id
_entity_poly.type
_entity_poly.pdbx_seq_one_letter_code
_entity_poly.pdbx_strand_id
1 'polypeptide(L)' 'MGEHYFAERPGTESRRRTVDLVLPDLHLRLDTDSGVFSPDRVDPGTRVLLETVPPPPQDGDLLDLGCGYGPIALT' A
#
# COMPACT_ATOMS: atom_id res chain seq x y z
N MET A 1 4.77 22.43 13.70
CA MET A 1 3.60 22.40 12.81
C MET A 1 4.00 21.50 11.65
N GLY A 2 3.37 20.33 11.51
CA GLY A 2 3.79 19.33 10.51
C GLY A 2 3.34 19.71 9.12
N GLU A 3 4.15 19.40 8.11
CA GLU A 3 3.77 19.55 6.72
C GLU A 3 2.74 18.49 6.32
N HIS A 4 1.82 18.87 5.44
CA HIS A 4 0.82 17.95 4.91
C HIS A 4 1.38 17.18 3.71
N TYR A 5 0.84 15.99 3.45
CA TYR A 5 1.27 15.12 2.34
C TYR A 5 1.11 15.74 0.93
N PHE A 6 0.33 16.82 0.80
CA PHE A 6 0.17 17.58 -0.45
C PHE A 6 1.20 18.71 -0.63
N ALA A 7 2.18 18.84 0.27
CA ALA A 7 3.28 19.77 0.09
C ALA A 7 4.07 19.43 -1.18
N GLU A 8 4.48 20.45 -1.94
CA GLU A 8 5.24 20.27 -3.18
C GLU A 8 6.62 19.62 -2.92
N ARG A 9 7.21 19.92 -1.75
CA ARG A 9 8.50 19.39 -1.30
C ARG A 9 8.38 19.01 0.18
N PRO A 10 7.79 17.85 0.49
CA PRO A 10 7.65 17.43 1.88
C PRO A 10 9.03 17.22 2.49
N GLY A 11 9.27 17.80 3.66
CA GLY A 11 10.50 17.67 4.44
C GLY A 11 10.60 16.36 5.22
N THR A 12 9.69 15.41 5.00
CA THR A 12 9.74 14.08 5.62
C THR A 12 11.00 13.35 5.15
N GLU A 13 11.94 13.12 6.07
CA GLU A 13 13.13 12.32 5.77
C GLU A 13 12.72 10.91 5.34
N SER A 14 13.29 10.44 4.23
CA SER A 14 13.09 9.08 3.75
C SER A 14 13.68 8.09 4.75
N ARG A 15 12.87 7.09 5.09
CA ARG A 15 13.27 5.93 5.87
C ARG A 15 12.59 4.71 5.28
N ARG A 16 13.26 4.11 4.31
CA ARG A 16 12.79 2.88 3.69
C ARG A 16 12.63 1.76 4.71
N ARG A 17 11.56 1.02 4.57
CA ARG A 17 11.25 -0.17 5.34
C ARG A 17 10.69 -1.21 4.40
N THR A 18 10.56 -2.40 4.95
CA THR A 18 9.97 -3.53 4.25
C THR A 18 8.88 -4.11 5.13
N VAL A 19 7.73 -4.38 4.53
CA VAL A 19 6.57 -5.00 5.20
C VAL A 19 6.20 -6.28 4.46
N ASP A 20 5.81 -7.31 5.20
CA ASP A 20 5.33 -8.56 4.61
C ASP A 20 3.80 -8.52 4.49
N LEU A 21 3.27 -8.76 3.30
CA LEU A 21 1.85 -9.02 3.01
C LEU A 21 1.67 -10.52 2.88
N VAL A 22 0.88 -11.08 3.79
CA VAL A 22 0.61 -12.52 3.89
C VAL A 22 -0.89 -12.75 3.69
N LEU A 23 -1.23 -13.30 2.53
CA LEU A 23 -2.56 -13.79 2.16
C LEU A 23 -2.51 -15.33 2.03
N PRO A 24 -3.66 -16.03 2.02
CA PRO A 24 -3.68 -17.50 1.97
C PRO A 24 -2.93 -18.13 0.79
N ASP A 25 -2.89 -17.45 -0.35
CA ASP A 25 -2.35 -17.90 -1.63
C ASP A 25 -1.14 -17.08 -2.11
N LEU A 26 -0.80 -16.01 -1.39
CA LEU A 26 0.23 -15.05 -1.81
C LEU A 26 1.01 -14.49 -0.62
N HIS A 27 2.34 -14.50 -0.75
CA HIS A 27 3.27 -13.81 0.15
C HIS A 27 4.09 -12.79 -0.65
N LEU A 28 3.95 -11.52 -0.32
CA LEU A 28 4.74 -10.44 -0.90
C LEU A 28 5.56 -9.73 0.17
N ARG A 29 6.73 -9.27 -0.26
CA ARG A 29 7.58 -8.37 0.50
C ARG A 29 7.59 -7.02 -0.19
N LEU A 30 7.04 -6.00 0.49
CA LEU A 30 6.78 -4.71 -0.10
C LEU A 30 7.68 -3.65 0.54
N ASP A 31 8.30 -2.83 -0.30
CA ASP A 31 9.09 -1.69 0.16
C ASP A 31 8.18 -0.49 0.41
N THR A 32 8.37 0.16 1.55
CA THR A 32 7.61 1.34 1.99
C THR A 32 8.57 2.45 2.40
N ASP A 33 8.05 3.65 2.63
CA ASP A 33 8.83 4.79 3.10
C ASP A 33 7.99 5.66 4.06
N SER A 34 8.63 6.42 4.95
CA SER A 34 7.99 7.30 5.96
C SER A 34 6.99 8.29 5.40
N GLY A 35 7.13 8.70 4.13
CA GLY A 35 6.19 9.59 3.44
C GLY A 35 4.95 8.90 2.87
N VAL A 36 4.85 7.57 2.95
CA VAL A 36 3.75 6.78 2.40
C VAL A 36 2.78 6.37 3.51
N PHE A 37 1.50 6.21 3.18
CA PHE A 37 0.50 5.70 4.10
C PHE A 37 0.88 4.31 4.64
N SER A 38 0.66 4.09 5.95
CA SER A 38 0.96 2.86 6.68
C SER A 38 2.37 2.29 6.40
N PRO A 39 3.45 3.02 6.72
CA PRO A 39 4.80 2.63 6.31
C PRO A 39 5.38 1.47 7.13
N ASP A 40 4.87 1.20 8.34
CA ASP A 40 5.43 0.17 9.22
C ASP A 40 4.73 -1.20 9.10
N ARG A 41 3.59 -1.29 8.40
CA ARG A 41 2.84 -2.54 8.17
C ARG A 41 1.79 -2.39 7.07
N VAL A 42 1.23 -3.49 6.59
CA VAL A 42 -0.02 -3.46 5.83
C VAL A 42 -1.16 -2.93 6.71
N ASP A 43 -1.90 -1.95 6.18
CA ASP A 43 -3.07 -1.40 6.88
C ASP A 43 -4.14 -2.49 7.09
N PRO A 44 -4.74 -2.60 8.28
CA PRO A 44 -5.78 -3.60 8.54
C PRO A 44 -6.98 -3.50 7.60
N GLY A 45 -7.36 -2.30 7.17
CA GLY A 45 -8.45 -2.09 6.20
C GLY A 45 -8.08 -2.62 4.82
N THR A 46 -6.87 -2.35 4.33
CA THR A 46 -6.36 -2.97 3.09
C THR A 46 -6.35 -4.49 3.19
N ARG A 47 -5.94 -5.05 4.32
CA ARG A 47 -5.96 -6.51 4.54
C ARG A 47 -7.38 -7.08 4.48
N VAL A 48 -8.34 -6.45 5.14
CA VAL A 48 -9.75 -6.87 5.08
C VAL A 48 -10.27 -6.82 3.64
N LEU A 49 -9.95 -5.77 2.88
CA LEU A 49 -10.35 -5.66 1.47
C LEU A 49 -9.83 -6.87 0.67
N LEU A 50 -8.53 -7.18 0.77
CA LEU A 50 -7.89 -8.28 0.04
C LEU A 50 -8.42 -9.67 0.47
N GLU A 51 -8.76 -9.85 1.74
CA GLU A 51 -9.26 -11.13 2.26
C GLU A 51 -10.76 -11.38 1.96
N THR A 52 -11.53 -10.33 1.65
CA THR A 52 -13.00 -10.41 1.58
C THR A 52 -13.61 -10.10 0.22
N VAL A 53 -12.95 -9.32 -0.62
CA VAL A 53 -13.44 -8.98 -1.96
C VAL A 53 -13.11 -10.12 -2.93
N PRO A 54 -14.01 -10.47 -3.87
CA PRO A 54 -13.71 -11.46 -4.89
C PRO A 54 -12.51 -11.05 -5.76
N PRO A 55 -11.79 -12.02 -6.37
CA PRO A 55 -10.73 -11.70 -7.31
C PRO A 55 -11.21 -10.77 -8.44
N PRO A 56 -10.35 -9.88 -8.94
CA PRO A 56 -10.70 -9.01 -10.06
C PRO A 56 -10.98 -9.85 -11.33
N PRO A 57 -11.78 -9.32 -12.27
CA PRO A 57 -11.97 -9.97 -13.57
C PRO A 57 -10.62 -10.12 -14.29
N GLN A 58 -10.50 -11.17 -15.12
CA GLN A 58 -9.26 -11.45 -15.87
C GLN A 58 -8.96 -10.40 -16.95
N ASP A 59 -9.99 -9.70 -17.42
CA ASP A 59 -9.90 -8.71 -18.49
C ASP A 59 -10.61 -7.40 -18.09
N GLY A 60 -10.18 -6.30 -18.69
CA GLY A 60 -10.71 -4.95 -18.47
C GLY A 60 -9.71 -4.03 -17.78
N ASP A 61 -10.11 -2.76 -17.62
CA ASP A 61 -9.28 -1.76 -16.97
C ASP A 61 -9.61 -1.69 -15.47
N LEU A 62 -8.58 -1.81 -14.63
CA LEU A 62 -8.67 -1.63 -13.18
C LEU A 62 -7.84 -0.43 -12.73
N LEU A 63 -8.27 0.22 -11.64
CA LEU A 63 -7.60 1.38 -11.06
C LEU A 63 -7.46 1.20 -9.54
N ASP A 64 -6.22 1.19 -9.06
CA ASP A 64 -5.89 1.33 -7.64
C ASP A 64 -5.65 2.81 -7.31
N LEU A 65 -6.71 3.49 -6.86
CA LEU A 65 -6.68 4.92 -6.57
C LEU A 65 -6.14 5.16 -5.16
N GLY A 66 -5.05 5.92 -5.06
CA GLY A 66 -4.36 6.11 -3.78
C GLY A 66 -3.54 4.89 -3.37
N CYS A 67 -2.93 4.22 -4.36
CA CYS A 67 -2.25 2.93 -4.22
C CYS A 67 -1.13 2.89 -3.17
N GLY A 68 -0.58 4.03 -2.74
CA GLY A 68 0.51 4.07 -1.76
C GLY A 68 1.73 3.28 -2.27
N TYR A 69 2.15 2.26 -1.52
CA TYR A 69 3.21 1.34 -1.94
C TYR A 69 2.72 0.12 -2.74
N GLY A 70 1.46 0.15 -3.22
CA GLY A 70 0.85 -0.81 -4.13
C GLY A 70 0.37 -2.14 -3.54
N PRO A 71 -0.02 -2.27 -2.25
CA PRO A 71 -0.40 -3.57 -1.69
C PRO A 71 -1.64 -4.20 -2.32
N ILE A 72 -2.46 -3.45 -3.08
CA ILE A 72 -3.63 -3.97 -3.77
C ILE A 72 -3.27 -4.36 -5.21
N ALA A 73 -2.70 -3.45 -6.00
CA ALA A 73 -2.40 -3.75 -7.40
C ALA A 73 -1.31 -4.82 -7.64
N LEU A 74 -0.53 -5.17 -6.61
CA LEU A 74 0.54 -6.19 -6.71
C LEU A 74 0.05 -7.62 -6.40
N THR A 75 -1.19 -7.80 -5.96
CA THR A 75 -1.81 -9.12 -5.71
C THR A 75 -2.49 -9.63 -6.96
#